data_AF-A0A9D0L9D6-F1
#
_entry.id   AF-A0A9D0L9D6-F1
#
_cell.length_a   1.000
_cell.length_b   1.000
_cell.length_c   1.000
_cell.angle_alpha   90.00
_cell.angle_beta   90.00
_cell.angle_gamma   90.00
#
_symmetry.space_group_name_H-M   'P 1'
#
loop_
_entity.id
_entity.type
_entity.pdbx_description
1 polymer ?
#
loop_
_entity_poly.entity_id
_entity_poly.type
_entity_poly.pdbx_seq_one_letter_code
_entity_poly.pdbx_strand_id
1 'polypeptide(L)'
;MNRLFVVNKPIFVSSNNYMYHIKRKYGTKKVGFSGTLDPFATGCLIVATGTFTKLFQYLNKTPKSYRATMWLGVESASLDIENVLSIEDTDPIELKDIQRSLQELHGSLSYLPPKYSAKKINGQRAYDLARENKEVALKTIVSTIYSVKLLHYTHPY
;
A
#
# COMPACT_ATOMS: atom_id res chain seq x y z
N MET A 1 -21.71 -17.43 9.96
CA MET A 1 -21.76 -16.38 11.00
C MET A 1 -21.31 -15.04 10.43
N ASN A 2 -22.05 -13.98 10.74
CA ASN A 2 -21.78 -12.61 10.27
C ASN A 2 -21.00 -11.85 11.35
N ARG A 3 -19.91 -11.20 10.95
CA ARG A 3 -19.03 -10.40 11.83
C ARG A 3 -18.49 -9.22 11.03
N LEU A 4 -18.24 -8.10 11.70
CA LEU A 4 -17.50 -6.95 11.20
C LEU A 4 -16.52 -6.53 12.29
N PHE A 5 -15.23 -6.52 12.00
CA PHE A 5 -14.18 -6.28 12.98
C PHE A 5 -12.92 -5.73 12.32
N VAL A 6 -12.01 -5.22 13.14
CA VAL A 6 -10.70 -4.74 12.69
C VAL A 6 -9.65 -5.80 13.01
N VAL A 7 -8.71 -5.99 12.10
CA VAL A 7 -7.52 -6.81 12.31
C VAL A 7 -6.26 -5.99 12.08
N ASN A 8 -5.18 -6.36 12.75
CA ASN A 8 -3.84 -5.97 12.35
C ASN A 8 -3.27 -7.08 11.44
N LYS A 9 -3.06 -6.81 10.15
CA LYS A 9 -2.42 -7.74 9.21
C LYS A 9 -0.93 -7.79 9.53
N PRO A 10 -0.33 -8.97 9.77
CA PRO A 10 1.10 -9.08 9.98
C PRO A 10 1.90 -8.74 8.71
N ILE A 11 3.18 -8.42 8.90
CA ILE A 11 4.16 -8.27 7.82
C ILE A 11 4.42 -9.61 7.11
N PHE A 12 4.87 -9.56 5.86
CA PHE A 12 5.19 -10.69 4.98
C PHE A 12 4.02 -11.64 4.69
N VAL A 13 2.79 -11.15 4.81
CA VAL A 13 1.58 -11.91 4.45
C VAL A 13 0.70 -11.06 3.55
N SER A 14 0.30 -11.58 2.39
CA SER A 14 -0.65 -10.86 1.52
C SER A 14 -2.02 -10.74 2.18
N SER A 15 -2.78 -9.68 1.91
CA SER A 15 -4.14 -9.52 2.46
C SER A 15 -5.03 -10.74 2.18
N ASN A 16 -4.95 -11.33 0.98
CA ASN A 16 -5.72 -12.52 0.62
C ASN A 16 -5.30 -13.76 1.41
N ASN A 17 -4.00 -14.00 1.59
CA ASN A 17 -3.50 -15.10 2.41
C ASN A 17 -3.97 -14.96 3.86
N TYR A 18 -3.93 -13.74 4.39
CA TYR A 18 -4.44 -13.46 5.72
C TYR A 18 -5.95 -13.72 5.83
N MET A 19 -6.73 -13.40 4.79
CA MET A 19 -8.16 -13.70 4.76
C MET A 19 -8.47 -15.20 4.78
N TYR A 20 -7.63 -16.06 4.18
CA TYR A 20 -7.79 -17.52 4.32
C TYR A 20 -7.61 -17.99 5.76
N HIS A 21 -6.65 -17.42 6.49
CA HIS A 21 -6.49 -17.68 7.92
C HIS A 21 -7.75 -17.29 8.69
N ILE A 22 -8.31 -16.11 8.45
CA ILE A 22 -9.56 -15.63 9.07
C ILE A 22 -10.75 -16.56 8.74
N LYS A 23 -10.89 -17.01 7.49
CA LYS A 23 -11.94 -17.97 7.09
C LYS A 23 -11.90 -19.25 7.92
N ARG A 24 -10.70 -19.83 8.06
CA ARG A 24 -10.48 -21.06 8.85
C ARG A 24 -10.77 -20.83 10.33
N LYS A 25 -10.19 -19.77 10.91
CA LYS A 25 -10.37 -19.43 12.34
C LYS A 25 -11.85 -19.28 12.73
N TYR A 26 -12.67 -18.71 11.85
CA TYR A 26 -14.07 -18.41 12.13
C TYR A 26 -15.07 -19.37 11.46
N GLY A 27 -14.59 -20.43 10.80
CA GLY A 27 -15.45 -21.41 10.10
C GLY A 27 -16.40 -20.78 9.08
N THR A 28 -15.97 -19.73 8.36
CA THR A 28 -16.85 -18.97 7.46
C THR A 28 -16.51 -19.21 5.98
N LYS A 29 -17.56 -19.38 5.15
CA LYS A 29 -17.44 -19.53 3.70
C LYS A 29 -17.07 -18.22 2.99
N LYS A 30 -17.43 -17.07 3.57
CA LYS A 30 -17.23 -15.74 2.95
C LYS A 30 -16.54 -14.78 3.92
N VAL A 31 -15.53 -14.09 3.40
CA VAL A 31 -14.79 -13.02 4.06
C VAL A 31 -14.47 -11.93 3.02
N GLY A 32 -14.46 -10.68 3.43
CA GLY A 32 -13.97 -9.55 2.64
C GLY A 32 -13.24 -8.55 3.53
N PHE A 33 -12.51 -7.62 2.94
CA PHE A 33 -11.71 -6.63 3.65
C PHE A 33 -11.72 -5.26 2.97
N SER A 34 -11.42 -4.19 3.71
CA SER A 34 -11.59 -2.79 3.27
C SER A 34 -10.58 -2.27 2.24
N GLY A 35 -9.54 -3.02 1.93
CA GLY A 35 -8.56 -2.67 0.91
C GLY A 35 -7.27 -3.45 1.08
N THR A 36 -6.50 -3.59 0.01
CA THR A 36 -5.23 -4.33 0.03
C THR A 36 -4.17 -3.54 0.81
N LEU A 37 -3.39 -4.27 1.62
CA LEU A 37 -2.10 -3.85 2.12
C LEU A 37 -1.06 -4.78 1.49
N ASP A 38 0.04 -4.20 1.02
CA ASP A 38 1.11 -4.97 0.41
C ASP A 38 1.72 -5.97 1.42
N PRO A 39 2.32 -7.08 0.93
CA PRO A 39 2.86 -8.10 1.82
C PRO A 39 3.83 -7.55 2.86
N PHE A 40 4.75 -6.66 2.47
CA PHE A 40 5.74 -6.03 3.35
C PHE A 40 5.13 -5.02 4.36
N ALA A 41 3.90 -4.59 4.15
CA ALA A 41 3.23 -3.67 5.07
C ALA A 41 2.56 -4.44 6.22
N THR A 42 2.38 -3.78 7.37
CA THR A 42 1.55 -4.25 8.48
C THR A 42 0.51 -3.18 8.80
N GLY A 43 -0.63 -3.57 9.38
CA GLY A 43 -1.57 -2.57 9.89
C GLY A 43 -3.04 -2.95 9.76
N CYS A 44 -3.87 -1.91 9.90
CA CYS A 44 -5.32 -2.03 10.01
C CYS A 44 -5.96 -2.51 8.71
N LEU A 45 -6.77 -3.58 8.82
CA LEU A 45 -7.77 -3.97 7.83
C LEU A 45 -9.12 -4.10 8.51
N ILE A 46 -10.16 -3.50 7.93
CA ILE A 46 -11.55 -3.77 8.34
C ILE A 46 -11.97 -5.03 7.61
N VAL A 47 -12.46 -6.02 8.35
CA VAL A 47 -12.82 -7.35 7.85
C VAL A 47 -14.27 -7.64 8.17
N ALA A 48 -14.98 -8.19 7.18
CA ALA A 48 -16.34 -8.67 7.36
C ALA A 48 -16.51 -10.11 6.88
N THR A 49 -17.40 -10.85 7.54
CA THR A 49 -17.73 -12.24 7.18
C THR A 49 -19.19 -12.38 6.78
N GLY A 50 -19.49 -13.37 5.95
CA GLY A 50 -20.87 -13.68 5.56
C GLY A 50 -21.55 -12.53 4.82
N THR A 51 -22.78 -12.19 5.19
CA THR A 51 -23.56 -11.12 4.54
C THR A 51 -23.04 -9.72 4.87
N PHE A 52 -22.32 -9.56 6.00
CA PHE A 52 -21.78 -8.26 6.42
C PHE A 52 -20.71 -7.72 5.48
N THR A 53 -20.16 -8.53 4.56
CA THR A 53 -19.28 -8.00 3.50
C THR A 53 -19.98 -6.93 2.64
N LYS A 54 -21.32 -6.96 2.56
CA LYS A 54 -22.10 -5.95 1.84
C LYS A 54 -22.05 -4.58 2.52
N LEU A 55 -21.69 -4.52 3.80
CA LEU A 55 -21.62 -3.25 4.54
C LEU A 55 -20.45 -2.36 4.10
N PHE A 56 -19.45 -2.92 3.40
CA PHE A 56 -18.29 -2.13 2.91
C PHE A 56 -18.65 -1.00 1.95
N GLN A 57 -19.83 -1.02 1.33
CA GLN A 57 -20.30 0.06 0.47
C GLN A 57 -20.82 1.27 1.27
N TYR A 58 -21.16 1.08 2.54
CA TYR A 58 -21.64 2.14 3.44
C TYR A 58 -20.55 2.67 4.38
N LEU A 59 -19.37 2.04 4.39
CA LEU A 59 -18.25 2.47 5.22
C LEU A 59 -17.37 3.45 4.45
N ASN A 60 -17.20 4.65 4.99
CA ASN A 60 -16.15 5.54 4.55
C ASN A 60 -14.79 4.96 4.98
N LYS A 61 -13.93 4.65 4.00
CA LYS A 61 -12.63 3.99 4.20
C LYS A 61 -11.45 4.97 4.06
N THR A 62 -11.77 6.25 3.95
CA THR A 62 -10.85 7.36 3.73
C THR A 62 -11.16 8.51 4.69
N PRO A 63 -10.17 9.32 5.08
CA PRO A 63 -8.75 9.22 4.72
C PRO A 63 -8.05 8.03 5.36
N LYS A 64 -6.83 7.73 4.89
CA LYS A 64 -5.95 6.70 5.47
C LYS A 64 -4.66 7.37 5.96
N SER A 65 -4.09 6.82 7.01
CA SER A 65 -2.82 7.28 7.57
C SER A 65 -1.80 6.14 7.52
N TYR A 66 -0.58 6.48 7.13
CA TYR A 66 0.52 5.53 7.01
C TYR A 66 1.73 6.07 7.76
N ARG A 67 2.56 5.15 8.25
CA ARG A 67 3.92 5.43 8.70
C ARG A 67 4.84 4.57 7.86
N ALA A 68 5.78 5.21 7.18
CA ALA A 68 6.75 4.55 6.31
C ALA A 68 8.17 4.95 6.73
N THR A 69 9.12 4.08 6.41
CA THR A 69 10.56 4.37 6.45
C THR A 69 11.04 4.18 5.02
N MET A 70 11.87 5.11 4.54
CA MET A 70 12.43 5.09 3.20
C MET A 70 13.95 5.02 3.33
N TRP A 71 14.59 4.25 2.47
CA TRP A 71 16.05 4.26 2.34
C TRP A 71 16.42 5.12 1.14
N LEU A 72 17.17 6.19 1.38
CA LEU A 72 17.68 7.04 0.32
C LEU A 72 18.89 6.34 -0.33
N GLY A 73 19.03 6.48 -1.65
CA GLY A 73 20.07 5.78 -2.42
C GLY A 73 19.74 4.34 -2.79
N VAL A 74 18.57 3.82 -2.41
CA VAL A 74 18.13 2.46 -2.78
C VAL A 74 17.06 2.54 -3.87
N GLU A 75 17.28 1.82 -4.97
CA GLU A 75 16.30 1.64 -6.04
C GLU A 75 15.79 0.20 -6.04
N SER A 76 14.46 0.03 -6.18
CA SER A 76 13.85 -1.29 -6.31
C SER A 76 12.77 -1.31 -7.38
N ALA A 77 12.63 -2.45 -8.05
CA ALA A 77 11.65 -2.60 -9.13
C ALA A 77 10.20 -2.48 -8.63
N SER A 78 9.95 -2.88 -7.38
CA SER A 78 8.63 -2.86 -6.75
C SER A 78 8.35 -1.59 -5.95
N LEU A 79 9.31 -0.65 -5.84
CA LEU A 79 9.20 0.57 -5.03
C LEU A 79 8.95 0.30 -3.54
N ASP A 80 9.43 -0.85 -3.06
CA ASP A 80 9.40 -1.27 -1.66
C ASP A 80 10.71 -2.00 -1.30
N ILE A 81 10.71 -2.74 -0.20
CA ILE A 81 11.89 -3.46 0.32
C ILE A 81 12.21 -4.75 -0.46
N GLU A 82 11.40 -5.13 -1.47
CA GLU A 82 11.61 -6.31 -2.31
C GLU A 82 12.28 -5.90 -3.64
N ASN A 83 12.89 -6.86 -4.35
CA ASN A 83 13.45 -6.65 -5.69
C ASN A 83 14.39 -5.42 -5.83
N VAL A 84 15.30 -5.25 -4.87
CA VAL A 84 16.33 -4.20 -4.91
C VAL A 84 17.19 -4.36 -6.16
N LEU A 85 17.34 -3.26 -6.90
CA LEU A 85 18.09 -3.18 -8.15
C LEU A 85 19.49 -2.60 -7.92
N SER A 86 19.58 -1.55 -7.09
CA SER A 86 20.84 -0.87 -6.77
C SER A 86 20.79 -0.26 -5.37
N ILE A 87 21.97 -0.07 -4.80
CA ILE A 87 22.23 0.65 -3.57
C ILE A 87 23.43 1.55 -3.84
N GLU A 88 23.24 2.85 -3.68
CA GLU A 88 24.25 3.88 -3.87
C GLU A 88 24.41 4.69 -2.59
N ASP A 89 25.65 5.08 -2.27
CA ASP A 89 25.91 5.99 -1.17
C ASP A 89 25.37 7.38 -1.52
N THR A 90 24.72 8.02 -0.54
CA THR A 90 24.22 9.39 -0.68
C THR A 90 24.91 10.29 0.34
N ASP A 91 25.18 11.54 0.00
CA ASP A 91 25.63 12.51 0.99
C ASP A 91 24.53 12.77 2.06
N PRO A 92 24.90 13.17 3.29
CA PRO A 92 23.95 13.63 4.29
C PRO A 92 23.09 14.79 3.74
N ILE A 93 21.78 14.69 3.91
CA ILE A 93 20.82 15.72 3.49
C ILE A 93 20.45 16.57 4.70
N GLU A 94 20.44 17.89 4.54
CA GLU A 94 19.98 18.75 5.62
C GLU A 94 18.48 18.54 5.90
N LEU A 95 18.10 18.49 7.19
CA LEU A 95 16.72 18.28 7.60
C LEU A 95 15.74 19.30 6.97
N LYS A 96 16.18 20.54 6.76
CA LYS A 96 15.39 21.60 6.14
C LYS A 96 14.99 21.26 4.70
N ASP A 97 15.88 20.58 3.96
CA ASP A 97 15.66 20.21 2.57
C ASP A 97 14.66 19.05 2.47
N ILE A 98 14.80 18.05 3.35
CA ILE A 98 13.83 16.96 3.48
C ILE A 98 12.45 17.54 3.82
N GLN A 99 12.37 18.45 4.79
CA GLN A 99 11.12 19.10 5.18
C GLN A 99 10.48 19.87 4.02
N ARG A 100 11.28 20.61 3.25
CA ARG A 100 10.82 21.34 2.06
C ARG A 100 10.24 20.40 1.02
N SER A 101 10.95 19.32 0.66
CA SER A 101 10.45 18.32 -0.28
C SER A 101 9.16 17.64 0.20
N LEU A 102 9.02 17.40 1.50
CA LEU A 102 7.77 16.87 2.06
C LEU A 102 6.61 17.88 1.96
N GLN A 103 6.86 19.18 2.15
CA GLN A 103 5.82 20.21 1.99
C GLN A 103 5.28 20.27 0.56
N GLU A 104 6.11 20.04 -0.44
CA GLU A 104 5.69 19.98 -1.85
C GLU A 104 4.71 18.83 -2.14
N LEU A 105 4.67 17.79 -1.29
CA LEU A 105 3.70 16.71 -1.40
C LEU A 105 2.30 17.08 -0.90
N HIS A 106 2.16 18.15 -0.11
CA HIS A 106 0.89 18.52 0.49
C HIS A 106 -0.12 18.98 -0.57
N GLY A 107 -1.36 18.50 -0.48
CA GLY A 107 -2.42 18.81 -1.44
C GLY A 107 -2.57 17.76 -2.53
N SER A 108 -2.95 18.19 -3.74
CA SER A 108 -3.30 17.29 -4.85
C SER A 108 -2.07 16.91 -5.66
N LEU A 109 -1.81 15.61 -5.78
CA LEU A 109 -0.70 15.04 -6.54
C LEU A 109 -1.22 14.17 -7.68
N SER A 110 -0.59 14.32 -8.84
CA SER A 110 -0.89 13.56 -10.06
C SER A 110 0.33 12.71 -10.41
N TYR A 111 0.17 11.39 -10.44
CA TYR A 111 1.30 10.47 -10.68
C TYR A 111 0.85 9.22 -11.45
N LEU A 112 1.81 8.55 -12.09
CA LEU A 112 1.60 7.23 -12.66
C LEU A 112 1.68 6.19 -11.55
N PRO A 113 0.71 5.27 -11.42
CA PRO A 113 0.80 4.21 -10.43
C PRO A 113 2.01 3.29 -10.71
N PRO A 114 2.52 2.56 -9.71
CA PRO A 114 3.54 1.54 -9.94
C PRO A 114 3.05 0.47 -10.94
N LYS A 115 3.95 -0.04 -11.79
CA LYS A 115 3.67 -1.18 -12.69
C LYS A 115 3.18 -2.40 -11.88
N TYR A 116 3.79 -2.64 -10.73
CA TYR A 116 3.40 -3.68 -9.78
C TYR A 116 2.25 -3.24 -8.86
N SER A 117 1.13 -2.77 -9.41
CA SER A 117 -0.04 -2.41 -8.61
C SER A 117 -1.20 -3.40 -8.77
N ALA A 118 -2.02 -3.54 -7.72
CA ALA A 118 -3.24 -4.33 -7.75
C ALA A 118 -4.37 -3.70 -8.61
N LYS A 119 -4.12 -2.54 -9.23
CA LYS A 119 -5.08 -1.89 -10.12
C LYS A 119 -5.31 -2.78 -11.34
N LYS A 120 -6.58 -2.94 -11.70
CA LYS A 120 -6.95 -3.65 -12.92
C LYS A 120 -6.83 -2.71 -14.11
N ILE A 121 -6.14 -3.15 -15.15
CA ILE A 121 -6.14 -2.49 -16.46
C ILE A 121 -6.83 -3.45 -17.41
N ASN A 122 -7.92 -3.01 -18.04
CA ASN A 122 -8.74 -3.82 -18.96
C ASN A 122 -9.18 -5.19 -18.37
N GLY A 123 -9.47 -5.25 -17.07
CA GLY A 123 -9.95 -6.46 -16.39
C GLY A 123 -8.87 -7.37 -15.80
N GLN A 124 -7.61 -7.23 -16.19
CA GLN A 124 -6.46 -7.97 -15.66
C GLN A 124 -5.66 -7.11 -14.66
N ARG A 125 -5.03 -7.72 -13.64
CA ARG A 125 -4.24 -6.95 -12.67
C ARG A 125 -2.95 -6.46 -13.34
N ALA A 126 -2.54 -5.22 -13.09
CA ALA A 126 -1.33 -4.65 -13.68
C ALA A 126 -0.07 -5.48 -13.36
N TYR A 127 -0.03 -6.11 -12.18
CA TYR A 127 1.01 -7.08 -11.81
C TYR A 127 1.13 -8.27 -12.78
N ASP A 128 -0.01 -8.85 -13.20
CA ASP A 128 -0.02 -10.01 -14.09
C ASP A 128 0.45 -9.61 -15.50
N LEU A 129 0.09 -8.40 -15.95
CA LEU A 129 0.52 -7.84 -17.23
C LEU A 129 2.00 -7.45 -17.27
N ALA A 130 2.55 -6.94 -16.16
CA ALA A 130 3.97 -6.60 -16.04
C ALA A 130 4.86 -7.84 -16.15
N ARG A 131 4.39 -9.01 -15.71
CA ARG A 131 5.09 -10.30 -15.88
C ARG A 131 5.10 -10.81 -17.34
N GLU A 132 4.18 -10.33 -18.16
CA GLU A 132 4.04 -10.75 -19.57
C GLU A 132 4.79 -9.83 -20.56
N ASN A 133 5.59 -8.86 -20.10
CA ASN A 133 6.30 -7.86 -20.93
C ASN A 133 5.40 -7.06 -21.88
N LYS A 134 4.09 -6.99 -21.63
CA LYS A 134 3.18 -6.13 -22.40
C LYS A 134 3.27 -4.71 -21.86
N GLU A 135 3.65 -3.76 -22.72
CA GLU A 135 3.60 -2.33 -22.38
C GLU A 135 2.14 -1.89 -22.23
N VAL A 136 1.71 -1.70 -20.98
CA VAL A 136 0.38 -1.18 -20.69
C VAL A 136 0.52 0.30 -20.35
N ALA A 137 -0.10 1.16 -21.17
CA ALA A 137 -0.16 2.59 -20.90
C ALA A 137 -0.90 2.83 -19.57
N LEU A 138 -0.15 3.24 -18.54
CA LEU A 138 -0.69 3.55 -17.23
C LEU A 138 -1.43 4.88 -17.26
N LYS A 139 -2.65 4.91 -16.73
CA LYS A 139 -3.41 6.16 -16.56
C LYS A 139 -2.94 6.88 -15.30
N THR A 140 -2.69 8.17 -15.43
CA THR A 140 -2.38 9.07 -14.31
C THR A 140 -3.51 9.06 -13.29
N ILE A 141 -3.14 9.04 -12.01
CA ILE A 141 -4.07 9.05 -10.90
C ILE A 141 -3.82 10.28 -10.04
N VAL A 142 -4.91 10.82 -9.50
CA VAL A 142 -4.86 11.96 -8.57
C VAL A 142 -5.08 11.45 -7.16
N SER A 143 -4.26 11.90 -6.20
CA SER A 143 -4.43 11.65 -4.77
C SER A 143 -4.24 12.93 -3.99
N THR A 144 -4.87 13.03 -2.82
CA THR A 144 -4.70 14.18 -1.93
C THR A 144 -3.94 13.77 -0.68
N ILE A 145 -2.82 14.45 -0.41
CA ILE A 145 -2.08 14.33 0.84
C ILE A 145 -2.57 15.43 1.79
N TYR A 146 -3.31 15.01 2.82
CA TYR A 146 -3.87 15.92 3.81
C TYR A 146 -2.85 16.41 4.84
N SER A 147 -1.83 15.59 5.12
CA SER A 147 -0.78 15.90 6.08
C SER A 147 0.39 14.95 5.86
N VAL A 148 1.60 15.47 6.00
CA VAL A 148 2.85 14.71 5.97
C VAL A 148 3.79 15.28 7.03
N LYS A 149 4.46 14.40 7.76
CA LYS A 149 5.33 14.78 8.87
C LYS A 149 6.60 13.93 8.84
N LEU A 150 7.75 14.59 8.84
CA LEU A 150 9.02 13.93 9.11
C LEU A 150 9.05 13.49 10.59
N LEU A 151 9.24 12.19 10.83
CA LEU A 151 9.35 11.66 12.19
C LEU A 151 10.80 11.60 12.67
N HIS A 152 11.69 11.17 11.79
CA HIS A 152 13.09 10.94 12.11
C HIS A 152 13.91 10.89 10.81
N TYR A 153 15.19 11.24 10.90
CA TYR A 153 16.20 11.09 9.87
C TYR A 153 17.56 10.95 10.56
N THR A 154 18.29 9.88 10.26
CA THR A 154 19.63 9.60 10.78
C THR A 154 20.48 9.01 9.67
N HIS A 155 21.15 9.87 8.90
CA HIS A 155 22.02 9.44 7.81
C HIS A 155 22.92 8.24 8.21
N PRO A 156 22.96 7.15 7.41
CA PRO A 156 22.30 6.95 6.11
C PRO A 156 20.84 6.42 6.16
N TYR A 157 20.23 6.35 7.33
CA TYR A 157 18.93 5.70 7.62
C TYR A 157 17.76 6.63 8.02
#